data_AF-X0VXJ7-F1
#
_entry.id   AF-X0VXJ7-F1
#
_cell.length_a   1.000
_cell.length_b   1.000
_cell.length_c   1.000
_cell.angle_alpha   90.00
_cell.angle_beta   90.00
_cell.angle_gamma   90.00
#
_symmetry.space_group_name_H-M   'P 1'
#
loop_
_entity.id
_entity.type
_entity.pdbx_description
1 polymer ?
#
loop_
_entity_poly.entity_id
_entity_poly.type
_entity_poly.pdbx_seq_one_letter_code
_entity_poly.pdbx_strand_id
1 'polypeptide(L)'
;HFRSKVTSLMPTIPIRSSAAKGGIVWDTPANELPPNAWSSGANARFFKNRLERVGGYRETATVVDGRALWGVWRAGRRELLLITATTMTLSVDGVTFATDVTPAVMTDAIDWVVTQYGDWVLLTSVFATPLVLDPNGSQFVPYTNWPATYRVHKITAYKQFLIAIGVEISGVVQGGLVKWSDAVELATLEDVEWDSTLTNLAGENTLPSADGSIKDFGVLRDTGIIYNDNSVWRMDPSGARPQGVPEVWTFRQIFLDD
;
A
#
# COMPACT_ATOMS: atom_id res chain seq x y z
N HIS A 1 14.03 7.61 -6.98
CA HIS A 1 14.73 8.47 -7.97
C HIS A 1 13.92 8.52 -9.26
N PHE A 2 13.27 9.65 -9.56
CA PHE A 2 12.51 9.80 -10.80
C PHE A 2 13.43 10.28 -11.93
N ARG A 3 13.52 9.49 -13.00
CA ARG A 3 14.31 9.80 -14.20
C ARG A 3 13.35 9.98 -15.36
N SER A 4 13.23 11.21 -15.88
CA SER A 4 12.42 11.46 -17.07
C SER A 4 13.23 11.16 -18.35
N LYS A 5 12.57 10.58 -19.37
CA LYS A 5 13.19 10.27 -20.66
C LYS A 5 13.17 11.53 -21.53
N VAL A 6 14.33 11.97 -22.01
CA VAL A 6 14.43 13.02 -23.03
C VAL A 6 13.70 12.54 -24.30
N THR A 7 12.56 13.14 -24.61
CA THR A 7 11.66 12.76 -25.72
C THR A 7 12.17 13.34 -27.04
N SER A 8 13.24 12.75 -27.55
CA SER A 8 13.52 12.74 -28.99
C SER A 8 12.90 11.47 -29.58
N LEU A 9 12.26 11.53 -30.75
CA LEU A 9 11.77 10.35 -31.47
C LEU A 9 12.96 9.44 -31.80
N MET A 10 13.21 8.45 -30.94
CA MET A 10 14.35 7.56 -31.11
C MET A 10 14.01 6.48 -32.16
N PRO A 11 14.88 6.26 -33.16
CA PRO A 11 14.65 5.26 -34.18
C PRO A 11 14.52 3.87 -33.53
N THR A 12 13.39 3.21 -33.80
CA THR A 12 13.15 1.84 -33.34
C THR A 12 13.75 0.87 -34.35
N ILE A 13 14.71 0.05 -33.93
CA ILE A 13 15.33 -0.96 -34.79
C ILE A 13 14.63 -2.31 -34.52
N PRO A 14 13.86 -2.85 -35.48
CA PRO A 14 13.26 -4.16 -35.31
C PRO A 14 14.36 -5.23 -35.35
N ILE A 15 14.47 -6.00 -34.26
CA ILE A 15 15.38 -7.14 -34.20
C ILE A 15 14.78 -8.27 -35.03
N ARG A 16 15.41 -8.59 -36.16
CA ARG A 16 15.04 -9.77 -36.97
C ARG A 16 15.64 -11.03 -36.33
N SER A 17 14.89 -11.54 -35.36
CA SER A 17 14.82 -12.85 -34.66
C SER A 17 15.92 -13.93 -34.69
N SER A 18 17.05 -13.82 -35.41
CA SER A 18 18.12 -14.83 -35.37
C SER A 18 19.36 -14.40 -34.57
N ALA A 19 19.70 -13.10 -34.54
CA ALA A 19 20.94 -12.60 -33.95
C ALA A 19 20.86 -12.17 -32.47
N ALA A 20 19.73 -12.37 -31.79
CA ALA A 20 19.46 -11.76 -30.48
C ALA A 20 18.62 -12.62 -29.52
N LYS A 21 18.48 -13.93 -29.81
CA LYS A 21 17.64 -14.83 -28.99
C LYS A 21 18.23 -15.08 -27.59
N GLY A 22 19.54 -14.99 -27.45
CA GLY A 22 20.24 -15.26 -26.19
C GLY A 22 20.22 -14.10 -25.19
N GLY A 23 19.69 -12.93 -25.57
CA GLY A 23 19.69 -11.75 -24.70
C GLY A 23 21.11 -11.23 -24.40
N ILE A 24 21.26 -10.54 -23.28
CA ILE A 24 22.57 -10.08 -22.79
C ILE A 24 23.05 -11.07 -21.72
N VAL A 25 24.20 -11.71 -21.96
CA VAL A 25 24.83 -12.69 -21.07
C VAL A 25 26.13 -12.09 -20.55
N TRP A 26 26.21 -11.91 -19.23
CA TRP A 26 27.31 -11.19 -18.56
C TRP A 26 28.33 -12.14 -17.94
N ASP A 27 27.93 -13.40 -17.73
CA ASP A 27 28.71 -14.39 -16.98
C ASP A 27 29.65 -15.21 -17.87
N THR A 28 29.53 -15.07 -19.19
CA THR A 28 30.34 -15.79 -20.18
C THR A 28 31.24 -14.80 -20.91
N PRO A 29 32.55 -15.06 -20.99
CA PRO A 29 33.46 -14.19 -21.72
C PRO A 29 33.06 -14.12 -23.21
N ALA A 30 33.28 -12.96 -23.82
CA ALA A 30 32.70 -12.63 -25.13
C ALA A 30 33.10 -13.59 -26.27
N ASN A 31 34.21 -14.31 -26.12
CA ASN A 31 34.71 -15.31 -27.05
C ASN A 31 33.95 -16.65 -27.01
N GLU A 32 33.25 -16.93 -25.91
CA GLU A 32 32.49 -18.18 -25.69
C GLU A 32 30.98 -17.99 -25.91
N LEU A 33 30.55 -16.77 -26.20
CA LEU A 33 29.15 -16.48 -26.45
C LEU A 33 28.69 -17.05 -27.79
N PRO A 34 27.52 -17.70 -27.83
CA PRO A 34 26.94 -18.11 -29.09
C PRO A 34 26.63 -16.86 -29.94
N PRO A 35 26.66 -16.95 -31.29
CA PRO A 35 26.47 -15.81 -32.19
C PRO A 35 25.15 -15.04 -32.04
N ASN A 36 24.22 -15.53 -31.22
CA ASN A 36 22.90 -14.98 -30.97
C ASN A 36 22.75 -14.34 -29.57
N ALA A 37 23.83 -14.20 -28.81
CA ALA A 37 23.88 -13.56 -27.50
C ALA A 37 24.80 -12.33 -27.50
N TRP A 38 24.54 -11.37 -26.62
CA TRP A 38 25.31 -10.15 -26.47
C TRP A 38 26.12 -10.17 -25.18
N SER A 39 27.38 -9.72 -25.24
CA SER A 39 28.28 -9.63 -24.08
C SER A 39 28.03 -8.38 -23.22
N SER A 40 27.35 -7.38 -23.75
CA SER A 40 27.03 -6.14 -23.03
C SER A 40 25.92 -5.37 -23.73
N GLY A 41 25.27 -4.48 -22.99
CA GLY A 41 24.31 -3.52 -23.53
C GLY A 41 24.37 -2.22 -22.74
N ALA A 42 24.54 -1.10 -23.43
CA ALA A 42 24.51 0.22 -22.83
C ALA A 42 23.38 1.03 -23.46
N ASN A 43 22.70 1.85 -22.64
CA ASN A 43 21.71 2.81 -23.14
C ASN A 43 20.63 2.16 -24.02
N ALA A 44 20.15 0.99 -23.62
CA ALA A 44 19.10 0.25 -24.30
C ALA A 44 18.00 -0.13 -23.30
N ARG A 45 16.75 -0.12 -23.72
CA ARG A 45 15.63 -0.64 -22.93
C ARG A 45 14.75 -1.58 -23.75
N PHE A 46 14.18 -2.56 -23.06
CA PHE A 46 13.17 -3.45 -23.61
C PHE A 46 11.79 -2.91 -23.27
N PHE A 47 11.01 -2.53 -24.28
CA PHE A 47 9.66 -2.03 -24.10
C PHE A 47 8.75 -2.61 -25.18
N LYS A 48 7.61 -3.18 -24.77
CA LYS A 48 6.62 -3.80 -25.68
C LYS A 48 7.27 -4.76 -26.69
N ASN A 49 8.10 -5.69 -26.21
CA ASN A 49 8.82 -6.70 -27.02
C ASN A 49 9.76 -6.13 -28.10
N ARG A 50 10.24 -4.89 -27.92
CA ARG A 50 11.22 -4.25 -28.81
C ARG A 50 12.38 -3.72 -28.00
N LEU A 51 13.56 -3.71 -28.62
CA LEU A 51 14.72 -3.01 -28.11
C LEU A 51 14.72 -1.60 -28.68
N GLU A 52 14.85 -0.60 -27.82
CA GLU A 52 15.05 0.78 -28.23
C GLU A 52 16.28 1.37 -27.53
N ARG A 53 17.01 2.21 -28.26
CA ARG A 53 18.08 3.03 -27.68
C ARG A 53 17.43 4.05 -26.73
N VAL A 54 18.13 4.38 -25.66
CA VAL A 54 17.76 5.42 -24.68
C VAL A 54 18.91 6.41 -24.60
N GLY A 55 18.64 7.70 -24.66
CA GLY A 55 19.65 8.77 -24.65
C GLY A 55 20.32 9.01 -23.28
N GLY A 56 20.38 8.01 -22.41
CA GLY A 56 20.71 8.16 -21.00
C GLY A 56 19.55 8.70 -20.16
N TYR A 57 19.79 8.86 -18.87
CA TYR A 57 18.84 9.44 -17.92
C TYR A 57 19.43 10.71 -17.33
N ARG A 58 18.66 11.81 -17.34
CA ARG A 58 19.03 13.07 -16.71
C ARG A 58 18.21 13.25 -15.44
N GLU A 59 18.87 13.59 -14.34
CA GLU A 59 18.18 14.00 -13.12
C GLU A 59 17.34 15.25 -13.42
N THR A 60 16.04 15.16 -13.14
CA THR A 60 15.07 16.19 -13.52
C THR A 60 14.42 16.86 -12.30
N ALA A 61 14.76 16.43 -11.09
CA ALA A 61 14.25 16.94 -9.83
C ALA A 61 15.30 16.77 -8.73
N THR A 62 15.21 17.57 -7.67
CA THR A 62 16.06 17.48 -6.48
C THR A 62 15.95 16.10 -5.84
N VAL A 63 17.07 15.55 -5.37
CA VAL A 63 17.05 14.34 -4.53
C VAL A 63 16.24 14.62 -3.26
N VAL A 64 15.25 13.78 -3.01
CA VAL A 64 14.40 13.81 -1.82
C VAL A 64 14.57 12.51 -1.04
N ASP A 65 14.51 12.60 0.29
CA ASP A 65 14.46 11.44 1.17
C ASP A 65 13.04 10.86 1.16
N GLY A 66 12.76 10.03 0.15
CA GLY A 66 11.45 9.42 -0.04
C GLY A 66 11.26 8.25 0.94
N ARG A 67 10.26 8.39 1.81
CA ARG A 67 9.78 7.33 2.71
C ARG A 67 8.87 6.35 1.98
N ALA A 68 7.96 6.87 1.15
CA ALA A 68 7.05 6.06 0.35
C ALA A 68 6.68 6.74 -0.97
N LEU A 69 6.32 5.93 -1.97
CA LEU A 69 5.79 6.37 -3.25
C LEU A 69 4.64 5.45 -3.66
N TRP A 70 3.47 6.01 -3.90
CA TRP A 70 2.27 5.23 -4.20
C TRP A 70 1.46 5.83 -5.34
N GLY A 71 0.77 4.99 -6.12
CA GLY A 71 -0.19 5.44 -7.12
C GLY A 71 -1.59 5.50 -6.53
N VAL A 72 -2.26 6.65 -6.62
CA VAL A 72 -3.60 6.88 -6.08
C VAL A 72 -4.55 7.33 -7.18
N TRP A 73 -5.83 6.97 -7.05
CA TRP A 73 -6.91 7.49 -7.88
C TRP A 73 -7.84 8.40 -7.08
N ARG A 74 -7.93 9.67 -7.43
CA ARG A 74 -8.71 10.66 -6.67
C ARG A 74 -9.36 11.64 -7.62
N ALA A 75 -10.61 12.03 -7.33
CA ALA A 75 -11.32 13.08 -8.08
C ALA A 75 -11.27 12.84 -9.61
N GLY A 76 -11.35 11.57 -10.01
CA GLY A 76 -11.30 11.14 -11.41
C GLY A 76 -9.92 11.20 -12.10
N ARG A 77 -8.82 11.36 -11.36
CA ARG A 77 -7.45 11.46 -11.89
C ARG A 77 -6.52 10.41 -11.28
N ARG A 78 -5.46 10.06 -12.03
CA ARG A 78 -4.33 9.24 -11.55
C ARG A 78 -3.23 10.15 -11.06
N GLU A 79 -2.81 9.95 -9.83
CA GLU A 79 -1.78 10.74 -9.19
C GLU A 79 -0.73 9.83 -8.56
N LEU A 80 0.50 10.34 -8.39
CA LEU A 80 1.48 9.69 -7.53
C LEU A 80 1.60 10.48 -6.24
N LEU A 81 1.46 9.81 -5.11
CA LEU A 81 1.71 10.32 -3.77
C LEU A 81 3.16 10.02 -3.38
N LEU A 82 3.93 11.07 -3.13
CA LEU A 82 5.28 10.99 -2.58
C LEU A 82 5.26 11.46 -1.13
N ILE A 83 5.76 10.61 -0.25
CA ILE A 83 5.92 10.91 1.18
C ILE A 83 7.41 11.01 1.47
N THR A 84 7.82 12.10 2.12
CA THR A 84 9.17 12.32 2.62
C THR A 84 9.15 12.46 4.14
N ALA A 85 10.30 12.74 4.76
CA ALA A 85 10.39 12.99 6.20
C ALA A 85 9.64 14.24 6.67
N THR A 86 9.32 15.19 5.78
CA THR A 86 8.71 16.48 6.15
C THR A 86 7.53 16.89 5.29
N THR A 87 7.35 16.28 4.11
CA THR A 87 6.32 16.67 3.15
C THR A 87 5.61 15.48 2.52
N MET A 88 4.34 15.67 2.19
CA MET A 88 3.52 14.77 1.39
C MET A 88 3.03 15.54 0.17
N THR A 89 3.37 15.07 -1.03
CA THR A 89 3.06 15.77 -2.27
C THR A 89 2.41 14.84 -3.29
N LEU A 90 1.40 15.34 -3.99
CA LEU A 90 0.77 14.67 -5.11
C LEU A 90 1.32 15.22 -6.43
N SER A 91 1.44 14.32 -7.40
CA SER A 91 1.70 14.68 -8.78
C SER A 91 0.45 14.58 -9.63
N VAL A 92 0.23 15.58 -10.47
CA VAL A 92 -0.79 15.52 -11.53
C VAL A 92 -0.14 14.85 -12.75
N ASP A 93 -0.76 13.79 -13.25
CA ASP A 93 -0.32 13.01 -14.42
C ASP A 93 1.09 12.38 -14.31
N GLY A 94 1.64 12.27 -13.09
CA GLY A 94 2.92 11.62 -12.83
C GLY A 94 4.16 12.41 -13.28
N VAL A 95 4.00 13.70 -13.64
CA VAL A 95 5.11 14.52 -14.19
C VAL A 95 5.69 15.48 -13.15
N THR A 96 4.89 16.11 -12.31
CA THR A 96 5.38 17.10 -11.33
C THR A 96 4.65 16.96 -10.00
N PHE A 97 5.41 16.76 -8.92
CA PHE A 97 4.92 16.78 -7.54
C PHE A 97 4.74 18.23 -7.10
N ALA A 98 3.56 18.80 -7.39
CA ALA A 98 3.28 20.22 -7.20
C ALA A 98 2.23 20.51 -6.12
N THR A 99 1.35 19.54 -5.84
CA THR A 99 0.28 19.72 -4.87
C THR A 99 0.75 19.25 -3.51
N ASP A 100 0.95 20.18 -2.59
CA ASP A 100 1.27 19.87 -1.20
C ASP A 100 0.00 19.44 -0.47
N VAL A 101 0.02 18.21 0.06
CA VAL A 101 -1.06 17.63 0.88
C VAL A 101 -0.57 17.31 2.29
N THR A 102 0.56 17.86 2.71
CA THR A 102 1.15 17.62 4.04
C THR A 102 0.15 17.99 5.14
N PRO A 103 -0.05 17.12 6.16
CA PRO A 103 -0.89 17.45 7.30
C PRO A 103 -0.32 18.65 8.07
N ALA A 104 -1.18 19.35 8.82
CA ALA A 104 -0.74 20.49 9.65
C ALA A 104 0.38 20.12 10.65
N VAL A 105 0.35 18.88 11.13
CA VAL A 105 1.43 18.30 11.95
C VAL A 105 1.86 17.00 11.30
N MET A 106 3.13 16.93 10.92
CA MET A 106 3.74 15.76 10.29
C MET A 106 4.79 15.18 11.25
N THR A 107 4.68 13.89 11.51
CA THR A 107 5.69 13.12 12.25
C THR A 107 6.57 12.39 11.24
N ASP A 108 7.90 12.47 11.38
CA ASP A 108 8.83 11.68 10.57
C ASP A 108 8.71 10.21 10.98
N ALA A 109 7.78 9.51 10.34
CA ALA A 109 7.58 8.08 10.45
C ALA A 109 8.27 7.38 9.28
N ILE A 110 8.86 6.22 9.56
CA ILE A 110 9.75 5.53 8.63
C ILE A 110 9.10 4.38 7.85
N ASP A 111 7.83 4.05 8.09
CA ASP A 111 7.10 2.97 7.39
C ASP A 111 5.64 3.36 7.18
N TRP A 112 5.34 3.95 6.02
CA TRP A 112 3.97 4.33 5.66
C TRP A 112 3.30 3.23 4.85
N VAL A 113 2.14 2.79 5.32
CA VAL A 113 1.24 1.92 4.57
C VAL A 113 0.11 2.77 4.00
N VAL A 114 -0.09 2.66 2.68
CA VAL A 114 -1.11 3.41 1.94
C VAL A 114 -2.24 2.48 1.58
N THR A 115 -3.46 2.85 1.95
CA THR A 115 -4.68 2.16 1.56
C THR A 115 -5.61 3.13 0.85
N GLN A 116 -6.14 2.70 -0.29
CA GLN A 116 -7.16 3.45 -1.00
C GLN A 116 -8.51 2.74 -0.88
N TYR A 117 -9.55 3.49 -0.49
CA TYR A 117 -10.93 3.01 -0.47
C TYR A 117 -11.85 4.02 -1.17
N GLY A 118 -12.34 3.64 -2.36
CA GLY A 118 -12.92 4.61 -3.29
C GLY A 118 -11.87 5.67 -3.66
N ASP A 119 -12.24 6.94 -3.56
CA ASP A 119 -11.34 8.08 -3.81
C ASP A 119 -10.62 8.58 -2.54
N TRP A 120 -10.93 7.98 -1.38
CA TRP A 120 -10.24 8.27 -0.12
C TRP A 120 -8.87 7.60 -0.08
N VAL A 121 -7.92 8.27 0.55
CA VAL A 121 -6.58 7.73 0.80
C VAL A 121 -6.33 7.75 2.29
N LEU A 122 -6.00 6.58 2.84
CA LEU A 122 -5.65 6.39 4.24
C LEU A 122 -4.15 6.09 4.33
N LEU A 123 -3.50 6.70 5.30
CA LEU A 123 -2.10 6.48 5.65
C LEU A 123 -1.99 5.99 7.08
N THR A 124 -1.27 4.89 7.26
CA THR A 124 -1.02 4.32 8.58
C THR A 124 0.47 4.08 8.79
N SER A 125 0.89 4.17 10.04
CA SER A 125 2.21 3.80 10.50
C SER A 125 2.14 3.45 11.99
N VAL A 126 3.06 2.61 12.45
CA VAL A 126 3.17 2.31 13.89
C VAL A 126 3.72 3.49 14.68
N PHE A 127 4.33 4.49 14.02
CA PHE A 127 4.94 5.65 14.67
C PHE A 127 4.08 6.91 14.64
N ALA A 128 2.96 6.92 13.90
CA ALA A 128 2.12 8.10 13.70
C ALA A 128 0.63 7.76 13.80
N THR A 129 -0.18 8.73 14.21
CA THR A 129 -1.64 8.61 14.16
C THR A 129 -2.09 8.41 12.70
N PRO A 130 -3.07 7.54 12.42
CA PRO A 130 -3.64 7.40 11.09
C PRO A 130 -4.07 8.74 10.51
N LEU A 131 -3.76 8.95 9.24
CA LEU A 131 -4.15 10.12 8.48
C LEU A 131 -5.09 9.71 7.35
N VAL A 132 -6.03 10.58 7.03
CA VAL A 132 -6.97 10.42 5.92
C VAL A 132 -6.90 11.64 5.02
N LEU A 133 -7.12 11.43 3.73
CA LEU A 133 -7.26 12.48 2.75
C LEU A 133 -8.64 12.33 2.12
N ASP A 134 -9.52 13.29 2.38
CA ASP A 134 -10.84 13.44 1.72
C ASP A 134 -10.65 13.64 0.22
N PRO A 135 -11.44 13.02 -0.68
CA PRO A 135 -11.32 13.14 -2.14
C PRO A 135 -11.14 14.55 -2.68
N ASN A 136 -11.77 15.55 -2.04
CA ASN A 136 -11.73 16.97 -2.37
C ASN A 136 -10.93 17.80 -1.35
N GLY A 137 -10.46 17.17 -0.27
CA GLY A 137 -9.61 17.79 0.75
C GLY A 137 -8.24 18.20 0.21
N SER A 138 -7.70 19.30 0.74
CA SER A 138 -6.42 19.87 0.32
C SER A 138 -5.20 19.29 1.03
N GLN A 139 -5.38 18.66 2.19
CA GLN A 139 -4.30 18.14 3.04
C GLN A 139 -4.76 16.91 3.81
N PHE A 140 -3.80 16.05 4.17
CA PHE A 140 -4.06 14.94 5.08
C PHE A 140 -4.50 15.49 6.44
N VAL A 141 -5.51 14.88 7.04
CA VAL A 141 -5.99 15.19 8.38
C VAL A 141 -5.91 13.94 9.26
N PRO A 142 -5.66 14.08 10.57
CA PRO A 142 -5.79 12.95 11.49
C PRO A 142 -7.19 12.34 11.40
N TYR A 143 -7.28 11.02 11.46
CA TYR A 143 -8.56 10.33 11.50
C TYR A 143 -9.31 10.72 12.79
N THR A 144 -10.48 11.37 12.67
CA THR A 144 -11.18 12.04 13.79
C THR A 144 -11.46 11.09 14.95
N ASN A 145 -12.08 9.95 14.66
CA ASN A 145 -12.54 8.98 15.66
C ASN A 145 -11.54 7.85 15.91
N TRP A 146 -10.26 8.05 15.60
CA TRP A 146 -9.23 7.09 15.94
C TRP A 146 -8.72 7.30 17.38
N PRO A 147 -8.66 6.25 18.22
CA PRO A 147 -8.19 6.40 19.60
C PRO A 147 -6.75 6.94 19.69
N ALA A 148 -6.53 8.00 20.47
CA ALA A 148 -5.28 8.77 20.47
C ALA A 148 -4.01 7.96 20.84
N THR A 149 -4.14 6.94 21.70
CA THR A 149 -3.01 6.10 22.14
C THR A 149 -2.74 4.92 21.21
N TYR A 150 -3.60 4.70 20.22
CA TYR A 150 -3.51 3.56 19.33
C TYR A 150 -2.67 3.93 18.11
N ARG A 151 -1.77 3.04 17.74
CA ARG A 151 -1.05 3.06 16.46
C ARG A 151 -1.36 1.75 15.74
N VAL A 152 -1.23 1.76 14.42
CA VAL A 152 -1.64 0.63 13.60
C VAL A 152 -0.70 0.48 12.42
N HIS A 153 -0.32 -0.75 12.14
CA HIS A 153 0.51 -1.06 10.99
C HIS A 153 -0.26 -0.81 9.68
N LYS A 154 -1.47 -1.39 9.57
CA LYS A 154 -2.30 -1.30 8.36
C LYS A 154 -3.77 -1.17 8.71
N ILE A 155 -4.44 -0.21 8.05
CA ILE A 155 -5.90 -0.19 7.92
C ILE A 155 -6.24 -0.58 6.48
N THR A 156 -7.19 -1.49 6.29
CA THR A 156 -7.65 -1.92 4.96
C THR A 156 -9.17 -1.98 4.90
N ALA A 157 -9.74 -1.66 3.75
CA ALA A 157 -11.17 -1.87 3.53
C ALA A 157 -11.47 -3.36 3.30
N TYR A 158 -12.54 -3.83 3.92
CA TYR A 158 -13.08 -5.17 3.70
C TYR A 158 -14.61 -5.11 3.78
N LYS A 159 -15.26 -5.42 2.65
CA LYS A 159 -16.71 -5.19 2.46
C LYS A 159 -17.05 -3.72 2.77
N GLN A 160 -17.97 -3.48 3.71
CA GLN A 160 -18.39 -2.14 4.13
C GLN A 160 -17.67 -1.66 5.39
N PHE A 161 -16.56 -2.27 5.80
CA PHE A 161 -15.86 -1.97 7.05
C PHE A 161 -14.39 -1.65 6.80
N LEU A 162 -13.77 -0.90 7.72
CA LEU A 162 -12.32 -0.78 7.80
C LEU A 162 -11.81 -1.76 8.85
N ILE A 163 -10.73 -2.47 8.52
CA ILE A 163 -10.08 -3.45 9.37
C ILE A 163 -8.69 -2.93 9.72
N ALA A 164 -8.37 -2.90 11.00
CA ALA A 164 -7.08 -2.51 11.55
C ALA A 164 -6.32 -3.74 12.07
N ILE A 165 -5.06 -3.86 11.67
CA ILE A 165 -4.15 -4.94 12.07
C ILE A 165 -2.80 -4.39 12.54
N GLY A 166 -2.08 -5.18 13.34
CA GLY A 166 -0.79 -4.75 13.90
C GLY A 166 -0.99 -3.54 14.80
N VAL A 167 -1.96 -3.64 15.71
CA VAL A 167 -2.33 -2.57 16.64
C VAL A 167 -1.30 -2.49 17.76
N GLU A 168 -0.89 -1.28 18.09
CA GLU A 168 -0.08 -0.96 19.25
C GLU A 168 -0.86 -0.01 20.14
N ILE A 169 -0.90 -0.28 21.44
CA ILE A 169 -1.58 0.56 22.43
C ILE A 169 -0.52 1.10 23.38
N SER A 170 -0.32 2.42 23.36
CA SER A 170 0.61 3.11 24.26
C SER A 170 2.03 2.51 24.27
N GLY A 171 2.59 2.15 23.11
CA GLY A 171 3.92 1.54 23.02
C GLY A 171 3.96 0.01 23.14
N VAL A 172 2.80 -0.64 23.36
CA VAL A 172 2.73 -2.10 23.55
C VAL A 172 2.02 -2.77 22.38
N VAL A 173 2.76 -3.60 21.65
CA VAL A 173 2.26 -4.36 20.49
C VAL A 173 1.21 -5.38 20.93
N GLN A 174 0.02 -5.29 20.35
CA GLN A 174 -1.08 -6.24 20.53
C GLN A 174 -1.07 -7.25 19.39
N GLY A 175 -0.19 -8.26 19.48
CA GLY A 175 0.15 -9.14 18.36
C GLY A 175 -1.05 -9.82 17.67
N GLY A 176 -2.04 -10.26 18.44
CA GLY A 176 -3.23 -10.95 17.90
C GLY A 176 -4.47 -10.06 17.70
N LEU A 177 -4.38 -8.75 17.98
CA LEU A 177 -5.56 -7.88 17.97
C LEU A 177 -5.96 -7.49 16.54
N VAL A 178 -7.19 -7.82 16.18
CA VAL A 178 -7.88 -7.35 14.98
C VAL A 178 -9.00 -6.42 15.42
N LYS A 179 -9.01 -5.19 14.91
CA LYS A 179 -10.07 -4.20 15.16
C LYS A 179 -10.83 -3.93 13.88
N TRP A 180 -12.13 -3.64 13.97
CA TRP A 180 -12.93 -3.19 12.84
C TRP A 180 -13.79 -2.00 13.23
N SER A 181 -13.99 -1.11 12.26
CA SER A 181 -14.83 0.07 12.39
C SER A 181 -16.32 -0.28 12.38
N ASP A 182 -17.18 0.70 12.61
CA ASP A 182 -18.58 0.63 12.21
C ASP A 182 -18.72 0.57 10.68
N ALA A 183 -19.93 0.34 10.18
CA ALA A 183 -20.22 0.36 8.76
C ALA A 183 -19.83 1.72 8.14
N VAL A 184 -19.01 1.67 7.09
CA VAL A 184 -18.42 2.85 6.45
C VAL A 184 -19.41 3.44 5.46
N GLU A 185 -19.71 4.72 5.65
CA GLU A 185 -20.26 5.57 4.62
C GLU A 185 -19.13 6.39 3.97
N LEU A 186 -18.97 6.28 2.65
CA LEU A 186 -17.89 6.95 1.93
C LEU A 186 -17.96 8.49 1.99
N ALA A 187 -19.12 9.07 2.31
CA ALA A 187 -19.25 10.52 2.46
C ALA A 187 -18.63 11.05 3.76
N THR A 188 -18.47 10.18 4.78
CA THR A 188 -18.04 10.56 6.13
C THR A 188 -16.99 9.57 6.67
N LEU A 189 -16.11 9.08 5.78
CA LEU A 189 -15.14 8.04 6.13
C LEU A 189 -14.23 8.46 7.29
N GLU A 190 -13.84 9.73 7.35
CA GLU A 190 -12.97 10.29 8.39
C GLU A 190 -13.55 10.21 9.82
N ASP A 191 -14.87 10.05 9.93
CA ASP A 191 -15.60 10.05 11.19
C ASP A 191 -16.18 8.66 11.54
N VAL A 192 -15.80 7.59 10.83
CA VAL A 192 -16.32 6.26 11.18
C VAL A 192 -15.78 5.82 12.54
N GLU A 193 -16.69 5.36 13.40
CA GLU A 193 -16.42 4.93 14.78
C GLU A 193 -15.62 3.61 14.84
N TRP A 194 -14.70 3.52 15.81
CA TRP A 194 -13.86 2.33 16.06
C TRP A 194 -14.08 1.69 17.43
N ASP A 195 -14.66 2.43 18.37
CA ASP A 195 -14.95 1.95 19.71
C ASP A 195 -16.36 1.35 19.75
N SER A 196 -16.46 0.14 20.29
CA SER A 196 -17.72 -0.61 20.29
C SER A 196 -18.72 -0.02 21.27
N THR A 197 -19.96 0.15 20.81
CA THR A 197 -21.10 0.58 21.61
C THR A 197 -22.29 -0.33 21.34
N LEU A 198 -23.37 -0.18 22.10
CA LEU A 198 -24.59 -0.98 21.91
C LEU A 198 -25.33 -0.67 20.58
N THR A 199 -24.96 0.41 19.89
CA THR A 199 -25.67 0.91 18.70
C THR A 199 -24.84 0.90 17.43
N ASN A 200 -23.55 0.57 17.50
CA ASN A 200 -22.67 0.49 16.34
C ASN A 200 -22.21 -0.96 16.10
N LEU A 201 -21.60 -1.20 14.94
CA LEU A 201 -21.05 -2.50 14.55
C LEU A 201 -19.53 -2.59 14.74
N ALA A 202 -18.93 -1.55 15.34
CA ALA A 202 -17.49 -1.53 15.64
C ALA A 202 -17.15 -2.60 16.66
N GLY A 203 -15.93 -3.13 16.60
CA GLY A 203 -15.54 -4.19 17.50
C GLY A 203 -14.11 -4.64 17.33
N GLU A 204 -13.75 -5.63 18.14
CA GLU A 204 -12.41 -6.17 18.19
C GLU A 204 -12.42 -7.64 18.57
N ASN A 205 -11.41 -8.36 18.11
CA ASN A 205 -11.18 -9.74 18.49
C ASN A 205 -9.68 -9.98 18.61
N THR A 206 -9.28 -10.78 19.59
CA THR A 206 -7.88 -11.13 19.82
C THR A 206 -7.66 -12.58 19.44
N LEU A 207 -6.87 -12.80 18.40
CA LEU A 207 -6.41 -14.13 17.99
C LEU A 207 -5.43 -14.70 19.04
N PRO A 208 -5.31 -16.04 19.14
CA PRO A 208 -4.42 -16.68 20.11
C PRO A 208 -2.98 -16.18 20.03
N SER A 209 -2.35 -15.93 21.18
CA SER A 209 -0.98 -15.40 21.25
C SER A 209 0.09 -16.35 20.72
N ALA A 210 -0.19 -17.66 20.68
CA ALA A 210 0.71 -18.69 20.14
C ALA A 210 0.98 -18.50 18.63
N ASP A 211 0.08 -17.82 17.92
CA ASP A 211 0.18 -17.57 16.49
C ASP A 211 1.20 -16.48 16.12
N GLY A 212 1.68 -15.74 17.11
CA GLY A 212 2.56 -14.58 16.93
C GLY A 212 1.81 -13.33 16.50
N SER A 213 2.54 -12.36 15.95
CA SER A 213 1.96 -11.07 15.55
C SER A 213 1.35 -11.12 14.15
N ILE A 214 0.23 -10.44 13.96
CA ILE A 214 -0.38 -10.26 12.64
C ILE A 214 0.56 -9.42 11.75
N LYS A 215 0.83 -9.93 10.55
CA LYS A 215 1.71 -9.30 9.55
C LYS A 215 0.95 -8.63 8.43
N ASP A 216 -0.09 -9.28 7.93
CA ASP A 216 -0.86 -8.73 6.82
C ASP A 216 -2.30 -9.25 6.79
N PHE A 217 -3.12 -8.52 6.04
CA PHE A 217 -4.50 -8.86 5.73
C PHE A 217 -4.72 -8.76 4.22
N GLY A 218 -5.30 -9.81 3.66
CA GLY A 218 -5.71 -9.86 2.25
C GLY A 218 -7.17 -10.28 2.11
N VAL A 219 -7.85 -9.77 1.09
CA VAL A 219 -9.22 -10.20 0.75
C VAL A 219 -9.17 -11.22 -0.37
N LEU A 220 -9.68 -12.42 -0.11
CA LEU A 220 -9.87 -13.46 -1.11
C LEU A 220 -11.36 -13.66 -1.37
N ARG A 221 -11.84 -13.09 -2.47
CA ARG A 221 -13.25 -13.09 -2.88
C ARG A 221 -14.16 -12.51 -1.79
N ASP A 222 -14.80 -13.36 -0.99
CA ASP A 222 -15.79 -12.95 0.02
C ASP A 222 -15.25 -13.05 1.45
N THR A 223 -13.97 -13.39 1.57
CA THR A 223 -13.32 -13.80 2.81
C THR A 223 -12.08 -12.98 3.07
N GLY A 224 -11.90 -12.52 4.30
CA GLY A 224 -10.66 -11.93 4.78
C GLY A 224 -9.68 -13.02 5.21
N ILE A 225 -8.43 -12.88 4.83
CA ILE A 225 -7.33 -13.76 5.22
C ILE A 225 -6.36 -12.93 6.05
N ILE A 226 -6.09 -13.38 7.26
CA ILE A 226 -5.17 -12.76 8.21
C ILE A 226 -3.93 -13.66 8.29
N TYR A 227 -2.77 -13.08 8.03
CA TYR A 227 -1.49 -13.74 8.11
C TYR A 227 -0.78 -13.37 9.41
N ASN A 228 -0.52 -14.36 10.26
CA ASN A 228 0.30 -14.20 11.46
C ASN A 228 1.70 -14.80 11.21
N ASP A 229 2.60 -14.69 12.20
CA ASP A 229 3.94 -15.29 12.12
C ASP A 229 3.88 -16.82 11.89
N ASN A 230 2.99 -17.52 12.61
CA ASN A 230 2.97 -18.99 12.64
C ASN A 230 1.67 -19.62 12.14
N SER A 231 0.66 -18.82 11.79
CA SER A 231 -0.62 -19.36 11.34
C SER A 231 -1.37 -18.42 10.40
N VAL A 232 -2.43 -18.96 9.78
CA VAL A 232 -3.29 -18.22 8.87
C VAL A 232 -4.73 -18.37 9.32
N TRP A 233 -5.39 -17.23 9.52
CA TRP A 233 -6.76 -17.13 9.97
C TRP A 233 -7.67 -16.61 8.87
N ARG A 234 -8.92 -17.03 8.93
CA ARG A 234 -9.99 -16.62 8.06
C ARG A 234 -10.97 -15.76 8.83
N MET A 235 -11.38 -14.64 8.24
CA MET A 235 -12.36 -13.69 8.74
C MET A 235 -13.55 -13.63 7.78
N ASP A 236 -14.66 -14.25 8.18
CA ASP A 236 -15.90 -14.29 7.39
C ASP A 236 -17.00 -13.45 8.04
N PRO A 237 -17.90 -12.86 7.25
CA PRO A 237 -19.08 -12.20 7.80
C PRO A 237 -19.90 -13.23 8.61
N SER A 238 -20.23 -12.89 9.83
CA SER A 238 -21.17 -13.68 10.62
C SER A 238 -22.60 -13.45 10.09
N GLY A 239 -23.41 -14.50 10.12
CA GLY A 239 -24.88 -14.38 10.00
C GLY A 239 -25.59 -14.34 11.36
N ALA A 240 -24.83 -14.49 12.46
CA ALA A 240 -25.34 -14.70 13.81
C ALA A 240 -25.27 -13.40 14.63
N ARG A 241 -26.27 -13.20 15.51
CA ARG A 241 -26.31 -12.10 16.50
C ARG A 241 -26.51 -12.67 17.90
N PRO A 242 -25.46 -13.17 18.58
CA PRO A 242 -25.61 -13.67 19.94
C PRO A 242 -25.85 -12.52 20.92
N GLN A 243 -26.93 -12.60 21.71
CA GLN A 243 -27.20 -11.80 22.92
C GLN A 243 -26.91 -10.28 22.83
N GLY A 244 -27.38 -9.62 21.77
CA GLY A 244 -27.41 -8.15 21.73
C GLY A 244 -26.06 -7.47 21.51
N VAL A 245 -24.98 -8.23 21.28
CA VAL A 245 -23.74 -7.70 20.72
C VAL A 245 -23.73 -8.01 19.22
N PRO A 246 -23.53 -7.02 18.34
CA PRO A 246 -23.33 -7.30 16.93
C PRO A 246 -21.98 -7.99 16.73
N GLU A 247 -21.95 -9.32 16.80
CA GLU A 247 -20.83 -10.09 16.26
C GLU A 247 -20.95 -9.97 14.74
N VAL A 248 -20.05 -9.22 14.10
CA VAL A 248 -20.05 -8.96 12.64
C VAL A 248 -19.21 -10.00 11.90
N TRP A 249 -18.23 -10.58 12.59
CA TRP A 249 -17.19 -11.41 11.99
C TRP A 249 -16.99 -12.69 12.80
N THR A 250 -16.83 -13.80 12.10
CA THR A 250 -16.35 -15.05 12.67
C THR A 250 -14.92 -15.32 12.25
N PHE A 251 -14.11 -15.82 13.16
CA PHE A 251 -12.70 -16.12 12.94
C PHE A 251 -12.43 -17.61 13.01
N ARG A 252 -11.72 -18.16 12.03
CA ARG A 252 -11.35 -19.59 12.00
C ARG A 252 -9.96 -19.80 11.41
N GLN A 253 -9.15 -20.62 12.07
CA GLN A 253 -7.85 -21.02 11.55
C GLN A 253 -7.99 -21.92 10.32
N ILE A 254 -7.16 -21.70 9.29
CA ILE A 254 -7.25 -22.42 8.01
C ILE A 254 -6.46 -23.73 8.04
N PHE A 255 -5.27 -23.70 8.62
CA PHE A 255 -4.38 -24.85 8.73
C PHE A 255 -4.27 -25.22 10.20
N LEU A 256 -4.81 -26.39 10.55
CA LEU A 256 -4.56 -27.04 11.82
C LEU A 256 -3.44 -28.05 11.57
N ASP A 257 -2.42 -28.04 12.42
CA ASP A 257 -1.48 -29.14 12.48
C ASP A 257 -2.22 -30.32 13.12
N ASP A 258 -2.62 -31.29 12.29
CA ASP A 258 -3.07 -32.63 12.74
C ASP A 258 -1.86 -33.47 13.20
#